data_AF-A0A396YTS6-F1
#
_entry.id   AF-A0A396YTS6-F1
#
_cell.length_a   1.000
_cell.length_b   1.000
_cell.length_c   1.000
_cell.angle_alpha   90.00
_cell.angle_beta   90.00
_cell.angle_gamma   90.00
#
_symmetry.space_group_name_H-M   'P 1'
#
loop_
_entity.id
_entity.type
_entity.pdbx_description
1 polymer ?
#
loop_
_entity_poly.entity_id
_entity_poly.type
_entity_poly.pdbx_seq_one_letter_code
_entity_poly.pdbx_strand_id
1 'polypeptide(L)'
;MQNMPKWYDLHELENSLGSLPILRRKIAVAAKFRTIKETLPKELKIYIFTSRLILKKRILKRKADWYRNELKVIFSEKISLQNKLHEAERIRDFLVEENRELTIQIERLKSELSKT
;
A
#
# COMPACT_ATOMS: atom_id res chain seq x y z
N MET A 1 -13.24 -16.09 -13.23
CA MET A 1 -11.88 -15.53 -13.42
C MET A 1 -11.71 -14.42 -12.40
N GLN A 2 -10.79 -14.58 -11.44
CA GLN A 2 -10.54 -13.58 -10.39
C GLN A 2 -10.00 -12.29 -11.03
N ASN A 3 -10.70 -11.18 -10.84
CA ASN A 3 -10.17 -9.84 -11.09
C ASN A 3 -9.08 -9.56 -10.05
N MET A 4 -7.82 -9.86 -10.37
CA MET A 4 -6.72 -9.19 -9.68
C MET A 4 -6.89 -7.68 -9.93
N PRO A 5 -6.90 -6.82 -8.88
CA PRO A 5 -6.70 -5.40 -9.09
C PRO A 5 -5.32 -5.28 -9.75
N LYS A 6 -5.30 -4.83 -11.01
CA LYS A 6 -4.05 -4.50 -11.71
C LYS A 6 -3.40 -3.38 -10.90
N TRP A 7 -2.54 -3.76 -9.95
CA TRP A 7 -1.81 -2.89 -9.02
C TRP A 7 -0.89 -1.86 -9.71
N TYR A 8 -0.84 -1.92 -11.05
CA TYR A 8 -0.46 -0.85 -11.95
C TYR A 8 -1.09 -1.10 -13.34
N ASP A 9 -1.38 -0.04 -14.08
CA ASP A 9 -1.65 -0.14 -15.50
C ASP A 9 -0.31 -0.26 -16.27
N LEU A 10 -0.13 -1.40 -16.95
CA LEU A 10 1.03 -1.66 -17.78
C LEU A 10 1.15 -0.61 -18.91
N HIS A 11 0.01 -0.14 -19.43
CA HIS A 11 -0.06 0.86 -20.49
C HIS A 11 0.32 2.25 -19.97
N GLU A 12 -0.08 2.60 -18.75
CA GLU A 12 0.36 3.82 -18.07
C GLU A 12 1.86 3.76 -17.81
N LEU A 13 2.41 2.60 -17.43
CA LEU A 13 3.85 2.39 -17.32
C LEU A 13 4.55 2.58 -18.68
N GLU A 14 4.05 2.00 -19.76
CA GLU A 14 4.64 2.14 -21.10
C GLU A 14 4.56 3.59 -21.64
N ASN A 15 3.44 4.29 -21.44
CA ASN A 15 3.26 5.69 -21.85
C ASN A 15 4.12 6.66 -21.04
N SER A 16 4.28 6.40 -19.75
CA SER A 16 5.21 7.13 -18.87
C SER A 16 6.66 7.09 -19.32
N LEU A 17 6.96 6.01 -20.03
CA LEU A 17 8.25 5.72 -20.58
C LEU A 17 8.28 6.22 -22.02
N GLY A 18 7.75 7.41 -22.34
CA GLY A 18 8.01 8.07 -23.63
C GLY A 18 9.50 8.19 -23.99
N SER A 19 10.40 8.00 -23.01
CA SER A 19 11.84 7.80 -23.19
C SER A 19 12.26 6.37 -23.55
N LEU A 20 11.49 5.32 -23.26
CA LEU A 20 11.76 3.93 -23.64
C LEU A 20 11.83 3.73 -25.15
N PRO A 21 10.92 4.22 -26.01
CA PRO A 21 11.05 4.01 -27.46
C PRO A 21 12.36 4.59 -28.02
N ILE A 22 12.75 5.77 -27.56
CA ILE A 22 14.02 6.40 -27.98
C ILE A 22 15.21 5.67 -27.35
N LEU A 23 15.15 5.33 -26.06
CA LEU A 23 16.19 4.58 -25.36
C LEU A 23 16.37 3.17 -25.93
N ARG A 24 15.28 2.44 -26.24
CA ARG A 24 15.28 1.13 -26.90
C ARG A 24 15.94 1.24 -28.27
N ARG A 25 15.59 2.26 -29.07
CA ARG A 25 16.26 2.54 -30.35
C ARG A 25 17.75 2.79 -30.16
N LYS A 26 18.16 3.62 -29.19
CA LYS A 26 19.58 3.91 -28.91
C LYS A 26 20.34 2.70 -28.36
N ILE A 27 19.70 1.86 -27.55
CA ILE A 27 20.26 0.57 -27.10
C ILE A 27 20.41 -0.39 -28.28
N ALA A 28 19.44 -0.46 -29.19
CA ALA A 28 19.53 -1.29 -30.40
C ALA A 28 20.68 -0.82 -31.31
N VAL A 29 20.87 0.50 -31.45
CA VAL A 29 22.06 1.06 -32.13
C VAL A 29 23.33 0.63 -31.40
N ALA A 30 23.38 0.74 -30.07
CA ALA A 30 24.55 0.33 -29.31
C ALA A 30 24.85 -1.18 -29.41
N ALA A 31 23.81 -2.02 -29.54
CA ALA A 31 23.97 -3.45 -29.77
C ALA A 31 24.65 -3.73 -31.11
N LYS A 32 24.34 -2.96 -32.17
CA LYS A 32 24.99 -3.11 -33.48
C LYS A 32 26.50 -2.86 -33.41
N PHE A 33 26.95 -1.82 -32.69
CA PHE A 33 28.39 -1.56 -32.47
C PHE A 33 29.11 -2.74 -31.79
N ARG A 34 28.46 -3.39 -30.82
CA ARG A 34 28.99 -4.63 -30.21
C ARG A 34 29.08 -5.78 -31.21
N THR A 35 28.07 -5.95 -32.06
CA THR A 35 28.03 -7.01 -33.08
C THR A 35 29.16 -6.87 -34.09
N ILE A 36 29.46 -5.64 -34.52
CA ILE A 36 30.55 -5.35 -35.46
C ILE A 36 31.92 -5.16 -34.76
N LYS A 37 32.01 -5.42 -33.45
CA LYS A 37 33.21 -5.25 -32.61
C LYS A 37 33.83 -3.85 -32.65
N GLU A 38 33.02 -2.82 -32.90
CA GLU A 38 33.46 -1.43 -32.89
C GLU A 38 33.25 -0.77 -31.53
N THR A 39 34.08 0.24 -31.26
CA THR A 39 33.98 1.05 -30.05
C THR A 39 32.70 1.88 -30.07
N LEU A 40 31.86 1.70 -29.06
CA LEU A 40 30.63 2.47 -28.93
C LEU A 40 30.93 3.98 -28.70
N PRO A 41 30.32 4.91 -29.48
CA PRO A 41 30.54 6.35 -29.33
C PRO A 41 30.26 6.85 -27.91
N LYS A 42 31.06 7.81 -27.43
CA LYS A 42 30.99 8.32 -26.06
C LYS A 42 29.66 9.01 -25.78
N GLU A 43 29.14 9.75 -26.76
CA GLU A 43 27.86 10.46 -26.72
C GLU A 43 26.71 9.47 -26.57
N LEU A 44 26.78 8.34 -27.28
CA LEU A 44 25.77 7.29 -27.22
C LEU A 44 25.78 6.58 -25.86
N LYS A 45 26.97 6.31 -25.29
CA LYS A 45 27.12 5.78 -23.93
C LYS A 45 26.48 6.70 -22.90
N ILE A 46 26.82 7.99 -22.94
CA ILE A 46 26.31 9.02 -22.02
C ILE A 46 24.79 9.14 -22.14
N TYR A 47 24.27 9.19 -23.38
CA TYR A 47 22.83 9.29 -23.62
C TYR A 47 22.06 8.13 -22.99
N ILE A 48 22.50 6.90 -23.23
CA ILE A 48 21.88 5.69 -22.67
C ILE A 48 21.94 5.71 -21.15
N PHE A 49 23.09 6.07 -20.57
CA PHE A 49 23.28 6.14 -19.13
C PHE A 49 22.34 7.16 -18.48
N THR A 50 22.34 8.41 -18.95
CA THR A 50 21.48 9.48 -18.43
C THR A 50 20.00 9.14 -18.58
N SER A 51 19.60 8.58 -19.72
CA SER A 51 18.22 8.17 -19.95
C SER A 51 17.76 7.08 -18.98
N ARG A 52 18.63 6.10 -18.67
CA ARG A 52 18.36 5.06 -17.66
C ARG A 52 18.24 5.65 -16.26
N LEU A 53 19.07 6.63 -15.90
CA LEU A 53 18.98 7.30 -14.60
C LEU A 53 17.67 8.08 -14.44
N ILE A 54 17.26 8.84 -15.46
CA ILE A 54 15.98 9.56 -15.47
C ILE A 54 14.82 8.58 -15.30
N LEU A 55 14.87 7.43 -15.97
CA LEU A 55 13.89 6.35 -15.83
C LEU A 55 13.78 5.86 -14.39
N LYS A 56 14.92 5.52 -13.79
CA LYS A 56 14.99 5.03 -12.40
C LYS A 56 14.43 6.07 -11.44
N LYS A 57 14.80 7.35 -11.59
CA LYS A 57 14.28 8.44 -10.77
C LYS A 57 12.75 8.55 -10.86
N ARG A 58 12.17 8.46 -12.05
CA ARG A 58 10.71 8.53 -12.25
C ARG A 58 9.99 7.34 -11.60
N ILE A 59 10.52 6.14 -11.78
CA ILE A 59 9.96 4.92 -11.15
C ILE A 59 9.99 5.04 -9.62
N LEU A 60 11.14 5.45 -9.07
CA LEU A 60 11.29 5.63 -7.62
C LEU A 60 10.34 6.69 -7.07
N LYS A 61 10.18 7.82 -7.78
CA LYS A 61 9.24 8.87 -7.38
C LYS A 61 7.81 8.34 -7.28
N ARG A 62 7.35 7.60 -8.30
CA ARG A 62 6.01 7.02 -8.27
C ARG A 62 5.80 5.99 -7.18
N LYS A 63 6.80 5.13 -6.95
CA LYS A 63 6.75 4.18 -5.84
C LYS A 63 6.61 4.93 -4.51
N ALA A 64 7.38 5.99 -4.32
CA ALA A 64 7.29 6.82 -3.12
C ALA A 64 5.91 7.49 -2.97
N ASP A 65 5.38 8.05 -4.07
CA ASP A 65 4.05 8.67 -4.08
C ASP A 65 2.95 7.64 -3.77
N TRP A 66 3.05 6.43 -4.34
CA TRP A 66 2.14 5.32 -4.06
C TRP A 66 2.22 4.86 -2.60
N TYR A 67 3.43 4.60 -2.08
CA TYR A 67 3.62 4.22 -0.67
C TYR A 67 3.07 5.28 0.28
N ARG A 68 3.24 6.57 -0.04
CA ARG A 68 2.68 7.66 0.78
C ARG A 68 1.14 7.61 0.81
N ASN A 69 0.50 7.33 -0.33
CA ASN A 69 -0.96 7.22 -0.40
C ASN A 69 -1.46 5.98 0.35
N GLU A 70 -0.84 4.82 0.16
CA GLU A 70 -1.17 3.59 0.88
C GLU A 70 -1.03 3.78 2.39
N LEU A 71 0.09 4.36 2.85
CA LEU A 71 0.28 4.66 4.27
C LEU A 71 -0.83 5.56 4.81
N LYS A 72 -1.27 6.56 4.03
CA LYS A 72 -2.38 7.45 4.44
C LYS A 72 -3.68 6.66 4.65
N VAL A 73 -3.98 5.71 3.77
CA VAL A 73 -5.16 4.84 3.88
C VAL A 73 -5.04 3.94 5.12
N ILE A 74 -3.90 3.24 5.27
CA ILE A 74 -3.64 2.36 6.41
C ILE A 74 -3.75 3.11 7.74
N PHE A 75 -3.19 4.33 7.83
CA PHE A 75 -3.28 5.15 9.04
C PHE A 75 -4.71 5.58 9.34
N SER A 76 -5.49 5.90 8.31
CA SER A 76 -6.90 6.30 8.47
C SER A 76 -7.75 5.12 8.95
N GLU A 77 -7.53 3.94 8.39
CA GLU A 77 -8.19 2.70 8.81
C GLU A 77 -7.80 2.32 10.25
N LYS A 78 -6.51 2.42 10.60
CA LYS A 78 -6.03 2.21 11.97
C LYS A 78 -6.78 3.11 12.96
N ILE A 79 -6.91 4.41 12.67
CA ILE A 79 -7.62 5.35 13.55
C ILE A 79 -9.10 4.94 13.68
N SER A 80 -9.76 4.57 12.57
CA SER A 80 -11.15 4.10 12.60
C SER A 80 -11.32 2.86 13.48
N LEU A 81 -10.41 1.89 13.37
CA LEU A 81 -10.42 0.66 14.18
C LEU A 81 -10.15 0.95 15.66
N GLN A 82 -9.21 1.86 15.97
CA GLN A 82 -8.96 2.28 17.35
C GLN A 82 -10.20 2.91 17.98
N ASN A 83 -10.93 3.75 17.24
CA ASN A 83 -12.18 4.35 17.74
C ASN A 83 -13.26 3.29 17.98
N LYS A 84 -13.44 2.35 17.04
CA LYS A 84 -14.39 1.24 17.19
C LYS A 84 -14.06 0.35 18.39
N LEU A 85 -12.77 0.07 18.60
CA LEU A 85 -12.32 -0.69 19.77
C LEU A 85 -12.68 0.04 21.06
N HIS A 86 -12.38 1.33 21.15
CA HIS A 86 -12.68 2.13 22.33
C HIS A 86 -14.19 2.23 22.62
N GLU A 87 -15.03 2.29 21.59
CA GLU A 87 -16.48 2.23 21.74
C GLU A 87 -16.96 0.87 22.26
N ALA A 88 -16.44 -0.22 21.67
CA ALA A 88 -16.76 -1.58 22.12
C ALA A 88 -16.32 -1.84 23.56
N GLU A 89 -15.17 -1.33 23.97
CA GLU A 89 -14.69 -1.42 25.36
C GLU A 89 -15.63 -0.69 26.32
N ARG A 90 -16.11 0.51 25.97
CA ARG A 90 -17.09 1.24 26.80
C ARG A 90 -18.41 0.48 26.93
N ILE A 91 -18.92 -0.08 25.83
CA ILE A 91 -20.14 -0.90 25.85
C ILE A 91 -19.93 -2.14 26.72
N ARG A 92 -18.80 -2.82 26.58
CA ARG A 92 -18.45 -3.98 27.41
C ARG A 92 -18.46 -3.61 28.89
N ASP A 93 -17.80 -2.51 29.26
CA ASP A 93 -17.69 -2.10 30.66
C ASP A 93 -19.07 -1.77 31.25
N PHE A 94 -19.94 -1.11 30.48
CA PHE A 94 -21.33 -0.89 30.85
C PHE A 94 -22.10 -2.21 31.08
N LEU A 95 -22.03 -3.14 30.13
CA LEU A 95 -22.72 -4.44 30.23
C LEU A 95 -22.19 -5.31 31.37
N VAL A 96 -20.90 -5.20 31.70
CA VAL A 96 -20.29 -5.90 32.85
C VAL A 96 -20.87 -5.35 34.15
N GLU A 97 -21.01 -4.03 34.28
CA GLU A 97 -21.59 -3.43 35.49
C GLU A 97 -23.09 -3.74 35.61
N GLU A 98 -23.85 -3.63 34.52
CA GLU A 98 -25.28 -3.98 34.51
C GLU A 98 -25.50 -5.46 34.89
N ASN A 99 -24.70 -6.39 34.34
CA ASN A 99 -24.76 -7.80 34.73
C ASN A 99 -24.43 -8.01 36.20
N ARG A 100 -23.48 -7.25 36.74
CA ARG A 100 -23.12 -7.33 38.16
C ARG A 100 -24.30 -6.89 39.03
N GLU A 101 -24.93 -5.77 38.71
CA GLU A 101 -26.11 -5.28 39.43
C GLU A 101 -27.26 -6.28 39.39
N LEU A 102 -27.56 -6.82 38.21
CA LEU A 102 -28.60 -7.84 38.02
C LEU A 102 -28.31 -9.12 38.82
N THR A 103 -27.04 -9.56 38.84
CA THR A 103 -26.63 -10.73 39.64
C THR A 103 -26.88 -10.51 41.12
N ILE A 104 -26.53 -9.33 41.65
CA ILE A 104 -26.79 -8.96 43.05
C ILE A 104 -28.30 -8.95 43.35
N GLN A 105 -29.12 -8.41 42.44
CA GLN A 105 -30.57 -8.39 42.61
C GLN A 105 -31.16 -9.81 42.63
N ILE A 106 -30.71 -10.69 41.73
CA ILE A 106 -31.14 -12.09 41.68
C ILE A 106 -30.77 -12.81 42.99
N GLU A 107 -29.57 -12.61 43.51
CA GLU A 107 -29.14 -13.21 44.78
C GLU A 107 -30.01 -12.74 45.96
N ARG A 108 -30.34 -11.44 46.01
CA ARG A 108 -31.25 -10.89 47.02
C ARG A 108 -32.63 -11.52 46.95
N LEU A 109 -33.24 -11.53 45.77
CA LEU A 109 -34.57 -12.13 45.56
C LEU A 109 -34.59 -13.62 45.91
N LYS A 110 -33.55 -14.38 45.54
CA LYS A 110 -33.43 -15.80 45.94
C LYS A 110 -33.35 -15.97 47.45
N SER A 111 -32.61 -15.09 48.14
CA SER A 111 -32.47 -15.12 49.60
C SER A 111 -33.77 -14.77 50.31
N GLU A 112 -34.59 -13.88 49.75
CA GLU A 112 -35.92 -13.52 50.25
C GLU A 112 -36.90 -14.66 50.05
N LEU A 113 -36.91 -15.26 48.85
CA LEU A 113 -37.76 -16.40 48.53
C LEU A 113 -37.46 -17.63 49.39
N SER A 114 -36.20 -17.83 49.78
CA SER A 114 -35.79 -18.95 50.65
C SER A 114 -36.17 -18.75 52.12
N LYS A 115 -36.65 -17.56 52.50
CA LYS A 115 -37.10 -17.23 53.86
C LYS A 115 -38.63 -17.30 54.02
N THR A 116 -39.37 -17.37 52.92
CA THR A 116 -40.81 -17.65 52.85
C THR A 116 -41.10 -19.12 52.66
#